data_AF-Q8AUN8-F1
#
_entry.id   AF-Q8AUN8-F1
#
_cell.length_a   1.000
_cell.length_b   1.000
_cell.length_c   1.000
_cell.angle_alpha   90.00
_cell.angle_beta   90.00
_cell.angle_gamma   90.00
#
_symmetry.space_group_name_H-M   'P 1'
#
loop_
_entity.id
_entity.type
_entity.pdbx_description
1 polymer ?
#
loop_
_entity_poly.entity_id
_entity_poly.type
_entity_poly.pdbx_seq_one_letter_code
_entity_poly.pdbx_strand_id
1 'polypeptide(L)' 'LATAYAAPAEGRIVRWCVKSEQELRKCHDLAAKVAQFSCLRKDGSFECIQAIKGGEADAITLDGGDIYTAGL' A
#
# COMPACT_ATOMS: atom_id res chain seq x y z
N LEU A 1 14.55 -16.63 -26.81
CA LEU A 1 13.91 -15.33 -26.50
C LEU A 1 12.94 -15.59 -25.36
N ALA A 2 13.33 -15.31 -24.12
CA ALA A 2 12.47 -15.50 -22.96
C ALA A 2 11.47 -14.34 -22.91
N THR A 3 10.27 -14.56 -23.42
CA THR A 3 9.17 -13.62 -23.24
C THR A 3 8.72 -13.72 -21.80
N ALA A 4 9.03 -12.71 -20.99
CA ALA A 4 8.39 -12.54 -19.70
C ALA A 4 6.89 -12.33 -19.95
N TYR A 5 6.09 -13.35 -19.68
CA TYR A 5 4.65 -13.21 -19.54
C TYR A 5 4.42 -12.38 -18.27
N ALA A 6 4.25 -11.07 -18.42
CA ALA A 6 3.54 -10.32 -17.39
C ALA A 6 2.12 -10.88 -17.39
N ALA A 7 1.78 -11.68 -16.38
CA ALA A 7 0.41 -12.14 -16.19
C ALA A 7 -0.50 -10.91 -16.14
N PRO A 8 -1.67 -10.92 -16.82
CA PRO A 8 -2.65 -9.86 -16.63
C PRO A 8 -2.99 -9.80 -15.14
N ALA A 9 -2.98 -8.60 -14.56
CA ALA A 9 -3.32 -8.36 -13.16
C ALA A 9 -4.83 -8.56 -12.95
N GLU A 10 -5.29 -9.81 -13.03
CA GLU A 10 -6.67 -10.15 -12.70
C GLU A 10 -6.80 -10.21 -11.17
N GLY A 11 -7.43 -9.19 -10.59
CA GLY A 11 -8.10 -9.30 -9.28
C GLY A 11 -7.26 -9.20 -8.01
N ARG A 12 -5.97 -8.81 -8.05
CA ARG A 12 -5.23 -8.56 -6.80
C ARG A 12 -5.61 -7.21 -6.21
N ILE A 13 -6.40 -7.23 -5.14
CA ILE A 13 -6.68 -6.06 -4.31
C ILE A 13 -5.41 -5.70 -3.52
N VAL A 14 -4.88 -4.50 -3.74
CA VAL A 14 -3.73 -3.97 -2.99
C VAL A 14 -4.21 -3.43 -1.64
N ARG A 15 -3.64 -3.86 -0.52
CA ARG A 15 -3.91 -3.26 0.80
C ARG A 15 -3.03 -2.02 1.00
N TRP A 16 -3.61 -0.85 0.82
CA TRP A 16 -2.91 0.43 0.96
C TRP A 16 -2.88 0.87 2.43
N CYS A 17 -1.67 1.10 2.95
CA CYS A 17 -1.47 1.57 4.32
C CYS A 17 -1.52 3.10 4.38
N VAL A 18 -2.28 3.63 5.34
CA VAL A 18 -2.43 5.06 5.61
C VAL A 18 -2.12 5.38 7.07
N LYS A 19 -1.79 6.65 7.35
CA LYS A 19 -1.22 7.10 8.64
C LYS A 19 -2.15 7.99 9.47
N SER A 20 -3.32 8.33 8.94
CA SER A 20 -4.28 9.19 9.64
C SER A 20 -5.73 8.85 9.32
N GLU A 21 -6.64 9.29 10.18
CA GLU A 21 -8.09 9.14 9.96
C GLU A 21 -8.58 9.93 8.73
N GLN A 22 -7.90 11.04 8.39
CA GLN A 22 -8.20 11.82 7.19
C GLN A 22 -7.78 11.06 5.93
N GLU A 23 -6.60 10.45 5.93
CA GLU A 23 -6.14 9.60 4.83
C GLU A 23 -6.99 8.34 4.67
N LEU A 24 -7.44 7.73 5.77
CA LEU A 24 -8.32 6.56 5.74
C LEU A 24 -9.65 6.86 5.06
N ARG A 25 -10.28 7.99 5.40
CA ARG A 25 -11.49 8.47 4.73
C ARG A 25 -11.27 8.67 3.23
N LYS A 26 -10.21 9.40 2.85
CA LYS A 26 -9.83 9.62 1.44
C LYS A 26 -9.59 8.30 0.69
N CYS A 27 -8.95 7.33 1.34
CA CYS A 27 -8.67 6.02 0.77
C CYS A 27 -9.97 5.25 0.49
N HIS A 28 -10.90 5.22 1.44
CA HIS A 28 -12.20 4.57 1.25
C HIS A 28 -13.04 5.22 0.15
N ASP A 29 -13.07 6.56 0.11
CA ASP A 29 -13.78 7.29 -0.95
C ASP A 29 -13.24 6.93 -2.34
N LEU A 30 -11.91 6.80 -2.47
CA LEU A 30 -11.28 6.40 -3.72
C LEU A 30 -11.52 4.91 -4.03
N ALA A 31 -11.43 4.01 -3.05
CA ALA A 31 -11.67 2.58 -3.22
C ALA A 31 -13.11 2.28 -3.67
N ALA A 32 -14.08 3.09 -3.23
CA ALA A 32 -15.47 3.00 -3.69
C ALA A 32 -15.65 3.36 -5.18
N LYS A 33 -14.67 4.06 -5.79
CA LYS A 33 -14.68 4.42 -7.22
C LYS A 33 -13.76 3.52 -8.05
N VAL A 34 -12.67 3.03 -7.45
CA VAL A 34 -11.64 2.21 -8.09
C VAL A 34 -11.46 0.94 -7.28
N ALA A 35 -12.09 -0.15 -7.73
CA ALA A 35 -12.11 -1.44 -7.03
C ALA A 35 -10.80 -2.25 -7.19
N GLN A 36 -9.65 -1.62 -6.93
CA GLN A 36 -8.32 -2.22 -7.10
C GLN A 36 -7.49 -2.25 -5.80
N PHE A 37 -8.00 -1.64 -4.72
CA PHE A 37 -7.29 -1.60 -3.45
C PHE A 37 -8.26 -1.53 -2.25
N SER A 38 -7.76 -1.93 -1.09
CA SER A 38 -8.40 -1.78 0.22
C SER A 38 -7.52 -0.92 1.13
N CYS A 39 -8.06 -0.47 2.27
CA CYS A 39 -7.40 0.51 3.12
C CYS A 39 -7.15 -0.07 4.52
N LEU A 40 -5.94 0.14 5.04
CA LEU A 40 -5.55 -0.22 6.40
C LEU A 40 -4.86 0.98 7.05
N ARG A 41 -5.20 1.30 8.30
CA ARG A 41 -4.56 2.37 9.05
C ARG A 41 -3.54 1.83 10.05
N LYS A 42 -2.39 2.49 10.13
CA LYS A 42 -1.44 2.39 11.24
C LYS A 42 -1.14 3.79 11.79
N ASP A 43 -0.36 3.86 12.85
CA ASP A 43 -0.10 5.11 13.57
C ASP A 43 0.96 6.00 12.89
N GLY A 44 1.72 5.46 11.93
CA GLY A 44 2.77 6.20 11.25
C GLY A 44 3.43 5.44 10.09
N SER A 45 4.45 6.06 9.50
CA SER A 45 5.21 5.50 8.38
C SER A 45 5.91 4.21 8.77
N PHE A 46 6.55 4.20 9.95
CA PHE A 46 7.32 3.05 10.42
C PHE A 46 6.42 1.83 10.67
N GLU A 47 5.27 2.03 11.29
CA GLU A 47 4.30 0.97 11.56
C GLU A 47 3.70 0.43 10.25
N CYS A 48 3.50 1.28 9.24
CA CYS A 48 3.11 0.84 7.91
C CYS A 48 4.22 0.06 7.20
N ILE A 49 5.49 0.47 7.31
CA ILE A 49 6.64 -0.28 6.78
C ILE A 49 6.72 -1.66 7.43
N GLN A 50 6.55 -1.73 8.77
CA GLN A 50 6.48 -3.00 9.50
C GLN A 50 5.30 -3.86 9.05
N ALA A 51 4.12 -3.27 8.85
CA ALA A 51 2.94 -3.96 8.35
C ALA A 51 3.16 -4.55 6.95
N ILE A 52 3.88 -3.84 6.07
CA ILE A 52 4.24 -4.36 4.74
C ILE A 52 5.24 -5.52 4.87
N LYS A 53 6.28 -5.35 5.69
CA LYS A 53 7.27 -6.41 5.96
C LYS A 53 6.62 -7.66 6.56
N GLY A 54 5.60 -7.50 7.40
CA GLY A 54 4.80 -8.57 7.99
C GLY A 54 3.68 -9.11 7.10
N GLY A 55 3.47 -8.53 5.92
CA GLY A 55 2.44 -8.96 4.97
C GLY A 55 1.01 -8.58 5.35
N GLU A 56 0.80 -7.66 6.30
CA GLU A 56 -0.51 -7.08 6.65
C GLU A 56 -0.96 -6.01 5.64
N ALA A 57 -0.02 -5.31 5.02
CA ALA A 57 -0.24 -4.31 3.97
C ALA A 57 0.61 -4.62 2.72
N ASP A 58 0.27 -4.04 1.58
CA ASP A 58 0.97 -4.25 0.32
C ASP A 58 1.72 -2.99 -0.18
N ALA A 59 1.26 -1.78 0.17
CA ALA A 59 1.87 -0.53 -0.29
C ALA A 59 1.64 0.65 0.67
N ILE A 60 2.53 1.64 0.63
CA ILE A 60 2.42 2.97 1.27
C ILE A 60 3.16 4.01 0.42
N THR A 61 2.74 5.28 0.49
CA THR A 61 3.53 6.42 0.00
C THR A 61 4.39 7.02 1.11
N LEU A 62 5.68 7.21 0.83
CA LEU A 62 6.66 7.72 1.79
C LEU A 62 7.45 8.89 1.18
N ASP A 63 7.98 9.77 2.04
CA ASP A 63 9.01 10.71 1.62
C ASP A 63 10.38 10.03 1.52
N GLY A 64 11.38 10.75 1.00
CA GLY A 64 12.71 10.19 0.75
C GLY A 64 13.43 9.64 1.99
N GLY A 65 13.24 10.23 3.17
CA GLY A 65 13.87 9.76 4.41
C GLY A 65 13.28 8.45 4.88
N ASP A 66 11.95 8.34 4.81
CA ASP A 66 11.23 7.11 5.11
C ASP A 66 11.52 6.00 4.09
N ILE A 67 11.68 6.31 2.80
CA ILE A 67 12.09 5.34 1.77
C ILE A 67 13.47 4.78 2.06
N TYR A 68 14.44 5.64 2.40
CA TYR A 68 15.78 5.19 2.79
C TYR A 68 15.71 4.23 3.99
N THR A 69 14.91 4.58 5.00
CA THR A 69 14.71 3.76 6.19
C THR A 69 14.04 2.41 5.87
N ALA A 70 13.06 2.39 4.96
CA ALA A 70 12.36 1.16 4.56
C ALA A 70 13.25 0.18 3.76
N GLY A 71 14.32 0.69 3.12
CA GLY A 71 15.26 -0.10 2.32
C GLY A 71 16.40 -0.76 3.11
N LEU A 72 16.51 -0.46 4.42
CA LEU A 72 17.46 -1.07 5.35
C LEU A 72 16.90 -2.35 5.99
#